data_AF-A0A2E0AMA2-F1
#
_entry.id   AF-A0A2E0AMA2-F1
#
_cell.length_a   1.000
_cell.length_b   1.000
_cell.length_c   1.000
_cell.angle_alpha   90.00
_cell.angle_beta   90.00
_cell.angle_gamma   90.00
#
_symmetry.space_group_name_H-M   'P 1'
#
loop_
_entity.id
_entity.type
_entity.pdbx_description
1 polymer ?
#
loop_
_entity_poly.entity_id
_entity_poly.type
_entity_poly.pdbx_seq_one_letter_code
_entity_poly.pdbx_strand_id
1 'polypeptide(L)'
;MSDSGGHCGSKPKRVAIGIAPLGTISIGIVPMGVICIGVVPMGVISIGVVAMGVISGSIVGMGLLAVGVNTMGVVTAGPMSMGLIQLAGTNPRSLAYPTQAEALEQARKIGCNGVHRMGNYWMPCEEHQP
;
A
#
# COMPACT_ATOMS: atom_id res chain seq x y z
N MET A 1 -14.09 2.97 30.12
CA MET A 1 -12.89 3.82 29.94
C MET A 1 -11.66 2.94 30.16
N SER A 2 -10.93 2.56 29.11
CA SER A 2 -9.66 1.84 29.27
C SER A 2 -8.53 2.85 29.20
N ASP A 3 -8.18 3.34 30.37
CA ASP A 3 -6.94 4.05 30.67
C ASP A 3 -5.75 3.12 30.37
N SER A 4 -4.79 3.59 29.58
CA SER A 4 -3.45 3.00 29.50
C SER A 4 -2.50 4.10 29.05
N GLY A 5 -2.22 5.01 29.98
CA GLY A 5 -1.05 5.88 29.90
C GLY A 5 0.20 5.04 29.63
N GLY A 6 0.99 5.49 28.66
CA GLY A 6 2.27 4.90 28.32
C GLY A 6 3.26 5.03 29.47
N HIS A 7 3.46 3.97 30.24
CA HIS A 7 4.64 3.83 31.09
C HIS A 7 5.81 3.30 30.25
N CYS A 8 6.80 4.17 30.05
CA CYS A 8 8.11 3.84 29.48
C CYS A 8 8.76 2.76 30.36
N GLY A 9 8.79 1.50 29.89
CA GLY A 9 9.48 0.39 30.57
C GLY A 9 8.65 -0.83 30.95
N SER A 10 7.34 -0.86 30.67
CA SER A 10 6.55 -2.09 30.87
C SER A 10 6.45 -2.92 29.59
N LYS A 11 6.79 -4.22 29.72
CA LYS A 11 6.77 -5.30 28.71
C LYS A 11 5.64 -5.05 27.70
N PRO A 12 5.91 -4.99 26.38
CA PRO A 12 4.85 -4.70 25.41
C PRO A 12 3.74 -5.74 25.58
N LYS A 13 2.54 -5.28 25.93
CA LYS A 13 1.36 -6.16 25.94
C LYS A 13 1.20 -6.68 24.52
N ARG A 14 1.14 -8.02 24.39
CA ARG A 14 1.05 -8.66 23.06
C ARG A 14 -0.17 -8.17 22.29
N VAL A 15 -1.26 -7.87 22.98
CA VAL A 15 -2.52 -7.38 22.41
C VAL A 15 -3.08 -6.25 23.26
N ALA A 16 -3.46 -5.13 22.63
CA ALA A 16 -4.12 -4.00 23.27
C ALA A 16 -5.33 -3.55 22.43
N ILE A 17 -6.47 -3.32 23.08
CA ILE A 17 -7.72 -2.87 22.44
C ILE A 17 -8.17 -1.59 23.15
N GLY A 18 -8.46 -0.53 22.39
CA GLY A 18 -8.88 0.74 22.96
C GLY A 18 -8.93 1.88 21.95
N ILE A 19 -9.03 3.11 22.45
CA ILE A 19 -9.07 4.32 21.60
C ILE A 19 -7.68 4.60 21.01
N ALA A 20 -6.65 4.55 21.86
CA ALA A 20 -5.24 4.69 21.51
C ALA A 20 -4.39 3.56 22.12
N PRO A 21 -4.57 2.30 21.69
CA PRO A 21 -3.84 1.18 22.25
C PRO A 21 -2.37 1.19 21.82
N LEU A 22 -1.49 0.98 22.79
CA LEU A 22 -0.04 0.81 22.62
C LEU A 22 0.32 -0.65 22.90
N GLY A 23 0.81 -1.36 21.89
CA GLY A 23 1.17 -2.78 22.03
C GLY A 23 1.80 -3.33 20.77
N THR A 24 2.18 -4.62 20.79
CA THR A 24 2.70 -5.28 19.58
C THR A 24 1.59 -5.44 18.54
N ILE A 25 0.40 -5.84 18.99
CA ILE A 25 -0.83 -5.91 18.21
C ILE A 25 -1.84 -4.95 18.84
N SER A 26 -2.31 -3.97 18.09
CA SER A 26 -3.20 -2.94 18.60
C SER A 26 -4.42 -2.75 17.70
N ILE A 27 -5.61 -2.80 18.31
CA ILE A 27 -6.90 -2.64 17.62
C ILE A 27 -7.64 -1.45 18.22
N GLY A 28 -7.85 -0.40 17.43
CA GLY A 28 -8.39 0.84 17.96
C GLY A 28 -8.66 1.92 16.94
N ILE A 29 -8.92 3.14 17.41
CA ILE A 29 -9.12 4.29 16.50
C ILE A 29 -7.77 4.76 15.97
N VAL A 30 -6.80 4.98 16.87
CA VAL A 30 -5.42 5.36 16.55
C VAL A 30 -4.45 4.37 17.21
N PRO A 31 -4.40 3.11 16.74
CA PRO A 31 -3.50 2.11 17.29
C PRO A 31 -2.05 2.39 16.92
N MET A 32 -1.14 2.22 17.89
CA MET A 32 0.31 2.28 17.68
C MET A 32 0.95 0.94 18.04
N GLY A 33 1.84 0.44 17.20
CA GLY A 33 2.39 -0.91 17.35
C GLY A 33 3.09 -1.46 16.12
N VAL A 34 3.34 -2.77 16.12
CA VAL A 34 3.90 -3.46 14.94
C VAL A 34 2.78 -3.81 13.96
N ILE A 35 1.68 -4.34 14.48
CA ILE A 35 0.48 -4.69 13.73
C ILE A 35 -0.69 -3.87 14.27
N CYS A 36 -1.23 -3.00 13.43
CA CYS A 36 -2.21 -2.00 13.82
C CYS A 36 -3.46 -2.10 12.94
N ILE A 37 -4.63 -2.29 13.55
CA ILE A 37 -5.93 -2.32 12.84
C ILE A 37 -6.80 -1.21 13.40
N GLY A 38 -7.15 -0.23 12.58
CA GLY A 38 -7.89 0.93 13.07
C GLY A 38 -8.27 1.95 12.01
N VAL A 39 -8.69 3.14 12.45
CA VAL A 39 -8.98 4.23 11.51
C VAL A 39 -7.69 4.85 11.01
N VAL A 40 -6.78 5.18 11.94
CA VAL A 40 -5.47 5.77 11.67
C VAL A 40 -4.36 4.94 12.33
N PRO A 41 -4.09 3.71 11.85
CA PRO A 41 -2.99 2.90 12.35
C PRO A 41 -1.61 3.48 12.00
N MET A 42 -0.73 3.54 13.01
CA MET A 42 0.69 3.83 12.86
C MET A 42 1.51 2.62 13.31
N GLY A 43 2.12 1.93 12.37
CA GLY A 43 2.88 0.71 12.65
C GLY A 43 3.64 0.18 11.44
N VAL A 44 4.23 -1.01 11.55
CA VAL A 44 4.91 -1.64 10.41
C VAL A 44 3.90 -2.20 9.43
N ILE A 45 2.86 -2.85 9.95
CA ILE A 45 1.72 -3.39 9.22
C ILE A 45 0.47 -2.69 9.71
N SER A 46 -0.18 -1.95 8.83
CA SER A 46 -1.26 -1.02 9.18
C SER A 46 -2.45 -1.24 8.26
N ILE A 47 -3.63 -1.53 8.83
CA ILE A 47 -4.88 -1.70 8.09
C ILE A 47 -5.92 -0.71 8.61
N GLY A 48 -6.39 0.18 7.73
CA GLY A 48 -7.30 1.24 8.16
C GLY A 48 -7.76 2.19 7.07
N VAL A 49 -8.28 3.36 7.45
CA VAL A 49 -8.64 4.40 6.49
C VAL A 49 -7.40 5.19 6.06
N VAL A 50 -6.56 5.53 7.04
CA VAL A 50 -5.26 6.17 6.84
C VAL A 50 -4.18 5.33 7.49
N ALA A 51 -3.36 4.64 6.70
CA ALA A 51 -2.33 3.76 7.24
C ALA A 51 -0.93 4.28 6.89
N MET A 52 -0.09 4.35 7.92
CA MET A 52 1.34 4.64 7.78
C MET A 52 2.12 3.41 8.24
N GLY A 53 3.04 2.93 7.40
CA GLY A 53 3.84 1.76 7.70
C GLY A 53 4.68 1.25 6.54
N VAL A 54 5.30 0.08 6.70
CA VAL A 54 5.99 -0.59 5.60
C VAL A 54 4.96 -1.24 4.68
N ILE A 55 3.94 -1.87 5.27
CA ILE A 55 2.83 -2.51 4.58
C ILE A 55 1.54 -1.84 5.06
N SER A 56 0.86 -1.13 4.17
CA SER A 56 -0.32 -0.34 4.48
C SER A 56 -1.48 -0.75 3.59
N GLY A 57 -2.60 -1.19 4.18
CA GLY A 57 -3.85 -1.47 3.49
C GLY A 57 -4.90 -0.44 3.87
N SER A 58 -5.11 0.58 3.06
CA SER A 58 -5.95 1.71 3.43
C SER A 58 -6.47 2.54 2.28
N ILE A 59 -7.46 3.42 2.50
CA ILE A 59 -7.90 4.35 1.46
C ILE A 59 -6.77 5.32 1.12
N VAL A 60 -6.14 5.88 2.15
CA VAL A 60 -4.95 6.72 2.02
C VAL A 60 -3.80 6.02 2.72
N GLY A 61 -2.78 5.59 1.97
CA GLY A 61 -1.68 4.79 2.52
C GLY A 61 -0.33 5.35 2.14
N MET A 62 0.57 5.51 3.11
CA MET A 62 1.99 5.67 2.78
C MET A 62 2.82 4.51 3.33
N GLY A 63 3.75 4.04 2.51
CA GLY A 63 4.64 2.96 2.89
C GLY A 63 5.52 2.42 1.78
N LEU A 64 6.24 1.33 2.06
CA LEU A 64 6.98 0.62 1.01
C LEU A 64 6.00 -0.08 0.06
N LEU A 65 5.02 -0.77 0.64
CA LEU A 65 3.93 -1.47 0.00
C LEU A 65 2.63 -0.85 0.48
N ALA A 66 1.95 -0.11 -0.40
CA ALA A 66 0.70 0.56 -0.06
C ALA A 66 -0.42 0.11 -1.00
N VAL A 67 -1.48 -0.47 -0.44
CA VAL A 67 -2.65 -0.97 -1.16
C VAL A 67 -3.84 -0.11 -0.77
N GLY A 68 -4.48 0.54 -1.74
CA GLY A 68 -5.47 1.57 -1.44
C GLY A 68 -6.02 2.33 -2.62
N VAL A 69 -6.77 3.40 -2.34
CA VAL A 69 -7.28 4.29 -3.40
C VAL A 69 -6.22 5.34 -3.74
N ASN A 70 -5.68 5.98 -2.70
CA ASN A 70 -4.66 7.01 -2.79
C ASN A 70 -3.42 6.54 -2.03
N THR A 71 -2.42 6.02 -2.73
CA THR A 71 -1.26 5.42 -2.08
C THR A 71 0.06 6.01 -2.57
N MET A 72 0.97 6.26 -1.64
CA MET A 72 2.32 6.74 -1.92
C MET A 72 3.33 5.73 -1.38
N GLY A 73 4.22 5.23 -2.24
CA GLY A 73 5.17 4.21 -1.83
C GLY A 73 6.07 3.71 -2.95
N VAL A 74 6.96 2.76 -2.66
CA VAL A 74 7.80 2.15 -3.70
C VAL A 74 6.93 1.26 -4.59
N VAL A 75 6.09 0.43 -3.96
CA VAL A 75 5.14 -0.44 -4.62
C VAL A 75 3.75 -0.03 -4.16
N THR A 76 2.91 0.33 -5.12
CA THR A 76 1.57 0.83 -4.83
C THR A 76 0.53 0.11 -5.66
N ALA A 77 -0.63 -0.17 -5.04
CA ALA A 77 -1.77 -0.78 -5.72
C ALA A 77 -2.98 0.12 -5.46
N GLY A 78 -3.30 1.00 -6.42
CA GLY A 78 -4.40 1.93 -6.30
C GLY A 78 -4.60 2.84 -7.51
N PRO A 79 -5.86 3.22 -7.82
CA PRO A 79 -6.17 4.06 -8.96
C PRO A 79 -5.36 5.37 -8.98
N MET A 80 -5.23 6.03 -7.81
CA MET A 80 -4.39 7.20 -7.62
C MET A 80 -3.16 6.83 -6.81
N SER A 81 -2.24 6.09 -7.40
CA SER A 81 -1.00 5.76 -6.70
C SER A 81 0.23 6.38 -7.33
N MET A 82 1.08 6.91 -6.46
CA MET A 82 2.35 7.57 -6.80
C MET A 82 3.47 6.71 -6.22
N GLY A 83 4.02 5.85 -7.07
CA GLY A 83 5.10 4.97 -6.66
C GLY A 83 5.97 4.51 -7.81
N LEU A 84 7.13 3.93 -7.47
CA LEU A 84 8.08 3.43 -8.46
C LEU A 84 7.46 2.31 -9.31
N ILE A 85 6.65 1.47 -8.66
CA ILE A 85 5.95 0.32 -9.26
C ILE A 85 4.47 0.45 -8.90
N GLN A 86 3.62 0.53 -9.93
CA GLN A 86 2.17 0.61 -9.79
C GLN A 86 1.55 -0.72 -10.25
N LEU A 87 0.92 -1.45 -9.32
CA LEU A 87 0.32 -2.77 -9.56
C LEU A 87 -1.11 -2.68 -10.10
N ALA A 88 -1.82 -1.60 -9.79
CA ALA A 88 -3.21 -1.40 -10.19
C ALA A 88 -3.52 0.10 -10.30
N GLY A 89 -3.28 0.70 -11.47
CA GLY A 89 -3.53 2.13 -11.74
C GLY A 89 -4.77 2.35 -12.61
N THR A 90 -5.27 3.58 -12.63
CA THR A 90 -6.51 3.97 -13.35
C THR A 90 -6.43 3.72 -14.87
N ASN A 91 -5.23 3.65 -15.44
CA ASN A 91 -5.02 3.28 -16.84
C ASN A 91 -4.14 2.04 -16.93
N PRO A 92 -4.68 0.87 -17.30
CA PRO A 92 -3.87 -0.35 -17.38
C PRO A 92 -2.88 -0.33 -18.56
N ARG A 93 -2.98 0.67 -19.46
CA ARG A 93 -2.01 0.99 -20.53
C ARG A 93 -0.74 1.68 -20.03
N SER A 94 -0.75 2.33 -18.86
CA SER A 94 0.41 3.08 -18.34
C SER A 94 1.16 2.35 -17.21
N LEU A 95 0.88 1.07 -17.00
CA LEU A 95 1.52 0.26 -15.97
C LEU A 95 2.91 -0.18 -16.43
N ALA A 96 3.92 0.04 -15.59
CA ALA A 96 5.28 -0.41 -15.85
C ALA A 96 5.52 -1.79 -15.21
N TYR A 97 5.91 -2.77 -16.02
CA TYR A 97 6.19 -4.15 -15.62
C TYR A 97 7.70 -4.43 -15.60
N PRO A 98 8.19 -5.26 -14.66
CA PRO A 98 9.59 -5.65 -14.64
C PRO A 98 9.94 -6.63 -15.77
N THR A 99 8.97 -7.38 -16.29
CA THR A 99 9.20 -8.40 -17.32
C THR A 99 8.35 -8.15 -18.58
N GLN A 100 8.89 -8.56 -19.74
CA GLN A 100 8.21 -8.46 -21.03
C GLN A 100 6.96 -9.35 -21.08
N ALA A 101 7.03 -10.56 -20.49
CA ALA A 101 5.94 -11.52 -20.50
C ALA A 101 4.70 -10.98 -19.76
N GLU A 102 4.90 -10.37 -18.60
CA GLU A 102 3.81 -9.76 -17.82
C GLU A 102 3.18 -8.57 -18.56
N ALA A 103 4.00 -7.71 -19.16
CA ALA A 103 3.52 -6.59 -19.96
C ALA A 103 2.67 -7.08 -21.15
N LEU A 104 3.07 -8.17 -21.81
CA LEU A 104 2.38 -8.68 -23.00
C LEU A 104 1.05 -9.35 -22.64
N GLU A 105 1.01 -10.08 -21.52
CA GLU A 105 -0.23 -10.61 -20.98
C GLU A 105 -1.21 -9.49 -20.64
N GLN A 106 -0.72 -8.41 -20.03
CA GLN A 106 -1.61 -7.28 -19.74
C GLN A 106 -2.03 -6.52 -20.99
N ALA A 107 -1.14 -6.34 -21.97
CA ALA A 107 -1.45 -5.78 -23.28
C ALA A 107 -2.61 -6.55 -23.95
N ARG A 108 -2.60 -7.88 -23.86
CA ARG A 108 -3.70 -8.73 -24.35
C ARG A 108 -5.01 -8.48 -23.60
N LYS A 109 -4.98 -8.27 -22.28
CA LYS A 109 -6.19 -7.99 -21.48
C LYS A 109 -6.78 -6.60 -21.73
N ILE A 110 -5.94 -5.61 -22.04
CA ILE A 110 -6.36 -4.23 -22.34
C ILE A 110 -6.68 -4.01 -23.84
N GLY A 111 -6.59 -5.05 -24.66
CA GLY A 111 -6.88 -4.99 -26.10
C GLY A 111 -5.82 -4.24 -26.92
N CYS A 112 -4.57 -4.24 -26.44
CA CYS A 112 -3.42 -3.66 -27.13
C CYS A 112 -2.56 -4.70 -27.81
N ASN A 113 -1.89 -4.28 -28.89
CA ASN A 113 -0.80 -5.03 -29.49
C ASN A 113 0.55 -4.55 -28.99
N GLY A 114 1.42 -5.52 -28.71
CA GLY A 114 2.82 -5.31 -28.40
C GLY A 114 3.09 -4.70 -27.02
N VAL A 115 4.38 -4.54 -26.74
CA VAL A 115 4.94 -3.94 -25.53
C VAL A 115 6.21 -3.19 -25.93
N HIS A 116 6.47 -2.04 -25.31
CA HIS A 116 7.73 -1.33 -25.52
C HIS A 116 8.54 -1.23 -24.22
N ARG A 117 9.86 -1.06 -24.37
CA ARG A 117 10.80 -0.96 -23.24
C ARG A 117 11.08 0.51 -22.91
N MET A 118 10.74 0.94 -21.70
CA MET A 118 11.14 2.23 -21.14
C MET A 118 12.14 2.01 -19.99
N GLY A 119 13.42 2.23 -20.29
CA GLY A 119 14.50 1.99 -19.34
C GLY A 119 14.62 0.51 -18.95
N ASN A 120 14.50 0.23 -17.64
CA ASN A 120 14.54 -1.12 -17.08
C ASN A 120 13.15 -1.79 -17.00
N TYR A 121 12.10 -1.12 -17.46
CA TYR A 121 10.71 -1.58 -17.33
C TYR A 121 10.05 -1.70 -18.71
N TRP A 122 8.99 -2.51 -18.77
CA TRP A 122 8.17 -2.78 -19.94
C TRP A 122 6.80 -2.15 -19.77
N MET A 123 6.35 -1.39 -20.76
CA MET A 123 5.00 -0.84 -20.79
C MET A 123 4.14 -1.64 -21.78
N PRO A 124 2.86 -1.87 -21.47
CA PRO A 124 1.93 -2.53 -22.36
C PRO A 124 1.47 -1.57 -23.45
N CYS A 125 1.20 -2.10 -24.65
CA CYS A 125 0.93 -1.36 -25.88
C CYS A 125 2.18 -0.73 -26.51
N GLU A 126 2.37 -0.89 -27.82
CA GLU A 126 3.44 -0.21 -28.56
C GLU A 126 3.18 1.29 -28.74
N GLU A 127 1.92 1.69 -28.97
CA GLU A 127 1.50 3.08 -29.15
C GLU A 127 0.74 3.62 -27.94
N HIS A 128 1.21 4.75 -27.41
CA HIS A 128 0.41 5.61 -26.54
C HIS A 128 -0.49 6.46 -27.44
N GLN A 129 -1.81 6.40 -27.23
CA GLN A 129 -2.76 7.24 -27.96
C GLN A 129 -2.41 8.72 -27.69
N PRO A 130 -2.30 9.58 -28.71
CA PRO A 130 -1.83 10.96 -28.57
C PRO A 130 -2.74 11.84 -27.71
#